data_AF-A0A818NBA6-F1
#
_entry.id   AF-A0A818NBA6-F1
#
_cell.length_a   1.000
_cell.length_b   1.000
_cell.length_c   1.000
_cell.angle_alpha   90.00
_cell.angle_beta   90.00
_cell.angle_gamma   90.00
#
_symmetry.space_group_name_H-M   'P 1'
#
loop_
_entity.id
_entity.type
_entity.pdbx_description
1 polymer ?
#
loop_
_entity_poly.entity_id
_entity_poly.type
_entity_poly.pdbx_seq_one_letter_code
_entity_poly.pdbx_strand_id
1 'polypeptide(L)'
;DILLLSLGGIRGQVDKHRTLFLIDHGQTRIHIDQVKGFQSSIFIEIEVILQDDQTPEQGQLIAKDLCQKIGIQEKNHIKSAYIDLLLEKNSI
;
A
#
# COMPACT_ATOMS: atom_id res chain seq x y z
N ASP A 1 -14.28 -5.11 -25.31
CA ASP A 1 -14.19 -6.29 -24.42
C ASP A 1 -15.47 -6.52 -23.64
N ILE A 2 -16.23 -7.55 -24.02
CA ILE A 2 -17.49 -7.94 -23.35
C ILE A 2 -17.21 -8.59 -21.97
N LEU A 3 -16.03 -9.22 -21.81
CA LEU A 3 -15.60 -9.85 -20.56
C LEU A 3 -15.38 -8.86 -19.41
N LEU A 4 -14.83 -7.67 -19.69
CA LEU A 4 -14.60 -6.64 -18.67
C LEU A 4 -15.92 -6.05 -18.15
N LEU A 5 -16.92 -5.87 -19.02
CA LEU A 5 -18.23 -5.36 -18.64
C LEU A 5 -18.99 -6.33 -17.72
N SER A 6 -18.85 -7.65 -17.91
CA SER A 6 -19.45 -8.65 -17.01
C SER A 6 -18.79 -8.74 -15.64
N LEU A 7 -17.62 -8.09 -15.44
CA LEU A 7 -16.85 -8.07 -14.19
C LEU A 7 -16.85 -6.70 -13.50
N GLY A 8 -17.71 -5.76 -13.93
CA GLY A 8 -17.80 -4.42 -13.34
C GLY A 8 -17.01 -3.32 -14.07
N GLY A 9 -16.41 -3.61 -15.23
CA GLY A 9 -15.72 -2.65 -16.09
C GLY A 9 -14.35 -2.20 -15.54
N ILE A 10 -13.72 -1.26 -16.25
CA ILE A 10 -12.45 -0.63 -15.81
C ILE A 10 -12.80 0.67 -15.10
N ARG A 11 -12.47 0.77 -13.81
CA ARG A 11 -12.64 1.99 -13.01
C ARG A 11 -11.50 3.01 -13.21
N GLY A 12 -10.33 2.52 -13.63
CA GLY A 12 -9.17 3.33 -14.03
C GLY A 12 -7.89 2.51 -13.98
N GLN A 13 -6.74 3.17 -14.22
CA GLN A 13 -5.43 2.54 -14.30
C GLN A 13 -4.43 3.25 -13.36
N VAL A 14 -3.59 2.48 -12.68
CA VAL A 14 -2.52 3.00 -11.81
C VAL A 14 -1.17 2.53 -12.34
N ASP A 15 -0.38 3.45 -12.85
CA ASP A 15 1.01 3.19 -13.24
C ASP A 15 1.94 3.48 -12.07
N LYS A 16 2.69 2.48 -11.60
CA LYS A 16 3.63 2.63 -10.48
C LYS A 16 4.91 1.85 -10.64
N HIS A 17 5.99 2.38 -10.08
CA HIS A 17 7.27 1.68 -9.90
C HIS A 17 7.46 1.34 -8.42
N ARG A 18 7.66 0.05 -8.09
CA ARG A 18 7.79 -0.44 -6.72
C ARG A 18 9.21 -0.92 -6.45
N THR A 19 9.81 -0.40 -5.39
CA THR A 19 10.99 -1.01 -4.77
C THR A 19 10.53 -1.81 -3.56
N LEU A 20 10.79 -3.12 -3.55
CA LEU A 20 10.42 -4.03 -2.47
C LEU A 20 11.64 -4.35 -1.61
N PHE A 21 11.51 -4.14 -0.30
CA PHE A 21 12.44 -4.67 0.70
C PHE A 21 11.76 -5.80 1.48
N LEU A 22 12.49 -6.91 1.61
CA LEU A 22 12.10 -8.05 2.43
C LEU A 22 13.02 -8.10 3.64
N ILE A 23 12.43 -8.06 4.83
CA ILE A 23 13.16 -8.18 6.10
C ILE A 23 12.61 -9.36 6.89
N ASP A 24 13.35 -9.82 7.88
CA ASP A 24 12.95 -10.92 8.78
C ASP A 24 12.48 -12.15 8.00
N HIS A 25 13.37 -12.65 7.13
CA HIS A 25 13.12 -13.79 6.24
C HIS A 25 11.89 -13.63 5.32
N GLY A 26 11.48 -12.39 5.04
CA GLY A 26 10.36 -12.06 4.17
C GLY A 26 9.01 -12.00 4.88
N GLN A 27 9.00 -12.10 6.21
CA GLN A 27 7.80 -11.90 7.03
C GLN A 27 7.29 -10.46 6.87
N THR A 28 8.20 -9.48 6.92
CA THR A 28 7.82 -8.08 6.76
C THR A 28 8.30 -7.55 5.41
N ARG A 29 7.39 -6.88 4.71
CA ARG A 29 7.59 -6.34 3.37
C ARG A 29 7.37 -4.84 3.41
N ILE A 30 8.35 -4.10 2.87
CA ILE A 30 8.27 -2.66 2.73
C ILE A 30 8.22 -2.34 1.24
N HIS A 31 7.14 -1.73 0.78
CA HIS A 31 6.99 -1.23 -0.57
C HIS A 31 7.28 0.26 -0.59
N ILE A 32 8.23 0.69 -1.41
CA ILE A 32 8.41 2.10 -1.76
C ILE A 32 7.86 2.28 -3.17
N ASP A 33 6.68 2.90 -3.26
CA ASP A 33 5.90 3.00 -4.48
C ASP A 33 6.01 4.42 -5.05
N GLN A 34 6.54 4.53 -6.26
CA GLN A 34 6.48 5.74 -7.06
C GLN A 34 5.27 5.68 -7.98
N VAL A 35 4.20 6.41 -7.67
CA VAL A 35 2.93 6.36 -8.41
C VAL A 35 2.80 7.57 -9.33
N LYS A 36 2.59 7.32 -10.63
CA LYS A 36 2.40 8.37 -11.63
C LYS A 36 1.08 9.12 -11.35
N GLY A 37 1.11 10.45 -11.40
CA GLY A 37 -0.07 11.29 -11.22
C GLY A 37 -0.17 12.01 -9.87
N PHE A 38 0.68 11.72 -8.89
CA PHE A 38 0.78 12.46 -7.62
C PHE A 38 1.94 13.47 -7.62
N GLN A 39 1.77 14.65 -7.01
CA GLN A 39 2.87 15.64 -6.87
C GLN A 39 3.95 15.13 -5.90
N SER A 40 3.54 14.52 -4.78
CA SER A 40 4.40 13.68 -3.95
C SER A 40 4.34 12.27 -4.52
N SER A 41 5.36 11.88 -5.27
CA SER A 41 5.32 10.64 -6.05
C SER A 41 5.58 9.38 -5.21
N ILE A 42 6.13 9.49 -4.00
CA ILE A 42 6.56 8.35 -3.18
C ILE A 42 5.55 8.03 -2.08
N PHE A 43 5.15 6.77 -2.03
CA PHE A 43 4.32 6.16 -1.00
C PHE A 43 5.08 5.01 -0.34
N ILE A 44 4.76 4.73 0.92
CA ILE A 44 5.31 3.58 1.64
C ILE A 44 4.15 2.69 2.10
N GLU A 45 4.21 1.40 1.78
CA GLU A 45 3.33 0.37 2.35
C GLU A 45 4.16 -0.60 3.17
N ILE A 46 3.64 -1.02 4.32
CA ILE A 46 4.24 -2.05 5.17
C ILE A 46 3.23 -3.18 5.31
N GLU A 47 3.66 -4.39 4.98
CA GLU A 47 2.88 -5.62 5.12
C GLU A 47 3.62 -6.59 6.04
N VAL A 48 2.91 -7.15 7.00
CA VAL A 48 3.40 -8.22 7.88
C VAL A 48 2.63 -9.48 7.54
N ILE A 49 3.34 -10.49 7.05
CA ILE A 49 2.79 -11.81 6.81
C ILE A 49 2.74 -12.53 8.14
N LEU A 50 1.53 -12.89 8.57
CA LEU A 50 1.34 -13.68 9.78
C LEU A 50 1.84 -15.10 9.55
N GLN A 51 2.57 -15.62 10.51
CA GLN A 51 2.83 -17.05 10.64
C GLN A 51 1.60 -17.76 11.20
N ASP A 52 1.56 -19.09 11.07
CA ASP A 52 0.38 -19.90 11.47
C ASP A 52 0.00 -19.74 12.94
N ASP A 53 0.95 -19.39 13.80
CA ASP A 53 0.78 -19.17 15.24
C ASP A 53 0.52 -17.69 15.62
N GLN A 54 0.48 -16.78 14.65
CA GLN A 54 0.35 -15.35 14.89
C GLN A 54 -1.07 -14.83 14.70
N THR A 55 -1.48 -13.92 15.58
CA THR A 55 -2.76 -13.20 15.46
C THR A 55 -2.60 -11.90 14.66
N PRO A 56 -3.70 -11.36 14.10
CA PRO A 56 -3.68 -10.05 13.44
C PRO A 56 -3.17 -8.92 14.35
N GLU A 57 -3.48 -8.95 15.64
CA GLU A 57 -3.02 -7.96 16.61
C GLU A 57 -1.49 -8.00 16.77
N GLN A 58 -0.90 -9.19 16.79
CA GLN A 58 0.55 -9.36 16.82
C GLN A 58 1.20 -8.80 15.55
N GLY A 59 0.64 -9.08 14.37
CA GLY A 59 1.12 -8.48 13.12
C GLY A 59 1.01 -6.95 13.11
N GLN A 60 -0.07 -6.40 13.68
CA GLN A 60 -0.25 -4.96 13.78
C GLN A 60 0.76 -4.31 14.73
N LEU A 61 1.15 -4.98 15.82
CA LEU A 61 2.22 -4.52 16.70
C LEU A 61 3.57 -4.49 15.97
N ILE A 62 3.89 -5.52 15.19
CA ILE A 62 5.12 -5.56 14.37
C ILE A 62 5.13 -4.39 13.36
N ALA A 63 4.02 -4.17 12.65
CA ALA A 63 3.91 -3.08 11.70
C ALA A 63 4.07 -1.69 12.36
N LYS A 64 3.46 -1.49 13.53
CA LYS A 64 3.57 -0.25 14.31
C LYS A 64 4.99 0.02 14.80
N ASP A 65 5.64 -1.00 15.35
CA ASP A 65 7.03 -0.91 15.80
C ASP A 65 7.96 -0.55 14.62
N LEU A 66 7.76 -1.16 13.46
CA LEU A 66 8.54 -0.83 12.26
C LEU A 66 8.27 0.61 11.79
N CYS A 67 7.01 1.05 11.72
CA CYS A 67 6.68 2.44 11.39
C CYS A 67 7.41 3.44 12.31
N GLN A 68 7.44 3.18 13.62
CA GLN A 68 8.14 4.02 14.58
C GLN A 68 9.65 4.05 14.31
N LYS A 69 10.27 2.90 14.05
CA LYS A 69 11.70 2.79 13.77
C LYS A 69 12.15 3.55 12.53
N ILE A 70 11.30 3.63 11.50
CA ILE A 70 11.60 4.36 10.26
C ILE A 70 11.01 5.78 10.22
N GLY A 71 10.43 6.25 11.34
CA GLY A 71 9.95 7.62 11.49
C GLY A 71 8.64 7.95 10.77
N ILE A 72 7.84 6.94 10.40
CA ILE A 72 6.50 7.16 9.83
C ILE A 72 5.53 7.53 10.96
N GLN A 73 4.94 8.71 10.85
CA GLN A 73 3.97 9.19 11.83
C GLN A 73 2.56 8.74 11.46
N GLU A 74 1.75 8.37 12.45
CA GLU A 74 0.37 7.88 12.21
C GLU A 74 -0.51 8.87 11.44
N LYS A 75 -0.28 10.18 11.62
CA LYS A 75 -0.98 11.24 10.88
C LYS A 75 -0.74 11.21 9.36
N ASN A 76 0.31 10.52 8.91
CA ASN A 76 0.65 10.35 7.50
C ASN A 76 0.06 9.07 6.91
N HIS A 77 -0.70 8.30 7.69
CA HIS A 77 -1.34 7.08 7.20
C HIS A 77 -2.44 7.41 6.20
N ILE A 78 -2.37 6.77 5.04
CA ILE A 78 -3.36 6.86 3.98
C ILE A 78 -4.19 5.57 4.01
N LYS A 79 -5.51 5.71 4.15
CA LYS A 79 -6.44 4.57 4.27
C LYS A 79 -7.07 4.13 2.95
N SER A 80 -6.86 4.89 1.88
CA SER A 80 -7.48 4.68 0.57
C SER A 80 -6.50 4.03 -0.41
N ALA A 81 -7.02 3.26 -1.38
CA ALA A 81 -6.19 2.71 -2.44
C ALA A 81 -5.74 3.82 -3.42
N TYR A 82 -4.64 3.59 -4.14
CA TYR A 82 -4.12 4.57 -5.11
C TYR A 82 -5.15 4.98 -6.16
N ILE A 83 -6.00 4.05 -6.60
CA ILE A 83 -7.03 4.34 -7.60
C ILE A 83 -8.09 5.31 -7.07
N ASP A 84 -8.48 5.18 -5.79
CA ASP A 84 -9.43 6.09 -5.16
C ASP A 84 -8.83 7.50 -5.07
N LEU A 85 -7.58 7.59 -4.61
CA LEU A 85 -6.84 8.85 -4.51
C LEU A 85 -6.65 9.54 -5.87
N LEU A 86 -6.40 8.77 -6.94
CA LEU A 86 -6.29 9.30 -8.30
C LEU A 86 -7.64 9.80 -8.82
N LEU A 87 -8.73 9.08 -8.55
CA LEU A 87 -10.07 9.47 -8.96
C LEU A 87 -10.56 10.72 -8.21
N GLU A 88 -10.29 10.82 -6.90
CA GLU A 88 -10.55 12.03 -6.12
C GLU A 88 -9.80 13.24 -6.70
N LYS A 89 -8.52 13.06 -7.04
CA LYS A 89 -7.71 14.14 -7.63
C LYS A 89 -8.24 14.60 -9.00
N ASN A 90 -8.71 13.67 -9.83
CA ASN A 90 -9.23 13.97 -11.17
C ASN A 90 -10.67 14.53 -11.15
N SER A 91 -11.31 14.60 -9.99
CA SER A 91 -12.69 15.10 -9.83
C SER A 91 -12.78 16.62 -9.63
N ILE A 92 -11.76 17.38 -10.06
CA ILE A 92 -11.68 18.86 -9.96
C ILE A 92 -11.50 19.47 -11.34
#